data_AF-A0A7Z9E2L1-F1
#
_entry.id   AF-A0A7Z9E2L1-F1
#
_cell.length_a   1.000
_cell.length_b   1.000
_cell.length_c   1.000
_cell.angle_alpha   90.00
_cell.angle_beta   90.00
_cell.angle_gamma   90.00
#
_symmetry.space_group_name_H-M   'P 1'
#
loop_
_entity.id
_entity.type
_entity.pdbx_description
1 polymer ?
#
loop_
_entity_poly.entity_id
_entity_poly.type
_entity_poly.pdbx_seq_one_letter_code
_entity_poly.pdbx_strand_id
1 'polypeptide(L)' 'MQIHKGFQTGDIVKAVVTKGKKIGFYLGRVLCRASGSFDIVTQNGRVTGISHKYCQSIHKKDGYSYGF' A
#
# COMPACT_ATOMS: atom_id res chain seq x y z
N MET A 1 -1.47 -4.38 -17.22
CA MET A 1 -1.44 -4.23 -15.74
C MET A 1 -0.16 -3.50 -15.37
N GLN A 2 -0.24 -2.24 -14.97
CA GLN A 2 0.95 -1.39 -14.85
C GLN A 2 1.54 -1.50 -13.45
N ILE A 3 2.68 -2.18 -13.33
CA ILE A 3 3.42 -2.34 -12.07
C ILE A 3 4.19 -1.04 -11.82
N HIS A 4 3.84 -0.32 -10.76
CA HIS A 4 4.61 0.84 -10.33
C HIS A 4 5.56 0.41 -9.24
N LYS A 5 6.87 0.44 -9.53
CA LYS A 5 7.93 0.16 -8.55
C LYS A 5 7.78 -1.17 -7.79
N GLY A 6 7.25 -2.20 -8.47
CA GLY A 6 7.03 -3.53 -7.89
C GLY A 6 5.66 -3.73 -7.21
N PHE A 7 4.78 -2.74 -7.27
CA PHE A 7 3.42 -2.80 -6.70
C PHE A 7 2.36 -2.68 -7.79
N GLN A 8 1.22 -3.35 -7.56
CA GLN A 8 0.06 -3.27 -8.41
C GLN A 8 -1.17 -2.81 -7.61
N THR A 9 -2.04 -2.06 -8.27
CA THR A 9 -3.32 -1.67 -7.65
C THR A 9 -4.11 -2.92 -7.27
N GLY A 10 -4.52 -2.99 -6.00
CA GLY A 10 -5.23 -4.13 -5.43
C GLY A 10 -4.35 -5.08 -4.61
N ASP A 11 -3.03 -4.95 -4.66
CA ASP A 11 -2.13 -5.68 -3.76
C ASP A 11 -2.36 -5.25 -2.30
N ILE A 12 -2.19 -6.20 -1.37
CA ILE A 12 -2.21 -5.91 0.06
C ILE A 12 -0.80 -5.52 0.47
N VAL A 13 -0.68 -4.29 0.93
CA VAL A 13 0.58 -3.74 1.42
C VAL A 13 0.45 -3.37 2.89
N LYS A 14 1.59 -3.44 3.57
CA LYS A 14 1.82 -2.88 4.89
C LYS A 14 2.74 -1.69 4.75
N ALA A 15 2.21 -0.50 5.01
CA ALA A 15 3.02 0.69 5.13
C ALA A 15 3.34 0.98 6.60
N VAL A 16 4.62 1.05 6.89
CA VAL A 16 5.13 1.43 8.21
C VAL A 16 5.83 2.77 8.05
N VAL A 17 5.14 3.84 8.40
CA VAL A 17 5.69 5.19 8.31
C VAL A 17 6.34 5.51 9.65
N THR A 18 7.67 5.52 9.67
CA THR A 18 8.45 5.81 10.89
C THR A 18 8.81 7.29 11.03
N LYS A 19 8.63 8.09 9.97
CA LYS A 19 8.96 9.52 9.94
C LYS A 19 7.91 10.32 9.16
N GLY A 20 7.63 11.54 9.62
CA GLY A 20 6.76 12.51 8.93
C GLY A 20 5.42 12.75 9.62
N LYS A 21 4.44 13.28 8.86
CA LYS A 21 3.13 13.69 9.40
C LYS A 21 2.12 12.54 9.55
N LYS A 22 2.38 11.42 8.89
CA LYS A 22 1.52 10.21 8.85
C LYS A 22 2.22 9.03 9.51
N ILE A 23 2.90 9.26 10.64
CA ILE A 23 3.58 8.19 11.37
C ILE A 23 2.52 7.21 11.86
N GLY A 24 2.75 5.93 11.58
CA GLY A 24 1.77 4.90 11.90
C GLY A 24 1.92 3.65 11.06
N PHE A 25 1.09 2.68 11.43
CA PHE A 25 0.97 1.40 10.78
C PHE A 25 -0.29 1.36 9.92
N TYR A 26 -0.15 1.07 8.64
CA TYR A 26 -1.27 0.96 7.71
C TYR A 26 -1.20 -0.38 6.99
N LEU A 27 -2.21 -1.21 7.17
CA LEU A 27 -2.34 -2.47 6.44
C LEU A 27 -3.62 -2.41 5.62
N GLY A 28 -3.49 -2.66 4.32
CA GLY A 28 -4.63 -2.54 3.42
C GLY A 28 -4.26 -2.63 1.95
N ARG A 29 -5.23 -2.32 1.09
CA ARG A 29 -5.04 -2.39 -0.36
C ARG A 29 -4.32 -1.14 -0.87
N VAL A 30 -3.30 -1.33 -1.69
CA VAL A 30 -2.60 -0.22 -2.35
C VAL A 30 -3.29 0.15 -3.65
N LEU A 31 -3.36 1.45 -3.92
CA LEU A 31 -3.68 2.02 -5.22
C LEU A 31 -2.44 2.72 -5.74
N CYS A 32 -1.86 2.17 -6.80
CA CYS A 32 -0.75 2.78 -7.50
C CYS A 32 -1.30 3.83 -8.47
N ARG A 33 -0.89 5.09 -8.33
CA ARG A 33 -1.17 6.14 -9.32
C ARG A 33 0.00 6.32 -10.27
N ALA A 34 -0.31 6.72 -11.50
CA ALA A 34 0.69 7.04 -12.54
C ALA A 34 1.69 8.13 -12.10
N SER A 35 1.31 9.00 -11.17
CA SER A 35 2.17 10.02 -10.58
C SER A 35 3.24 9.48 -9.62
N GLY A 36 3.27 8.17 -9.33
CA GLY A 36 4.23 7.56 -8.41
C GLY A 36 3.90 7.72 -6.92
N SER A 37 2.72 8.28 -6.60
CA SER A 37 2.16 8.37 -5.25
C SER A 37 1.20 7.21 -5.00
N PHE A 38 1.29 6.58 -3.83
CA PHE A 38 0.45 5.44 -3.49
C PHE A 38 -0.61 5.85 -2.48
N ASP A 39 -1.83 5.37 -2.69
CA ASP A 39 -2.88 5.45 -1.68
C ASP A 39 -3.10 4.08 -1.06
N ILE A 40 -3.35 4.03 0.24
CA ILE A 40 -3.58 2.80 0.99
C ILE A 40 -4.97 2.88 1.58
N VAL A 41 -5.82 1.93 1.23
CA VAL A 41 -7.16 1.78 1.79
C VAL A 41 -7.08 0.80 2.94
N THR A 42 -7.17 1.33 4.15
CA THR A 42 -7.28 0.56 5.40
C THR A 42 -8.75 0.50 5.85
N GLN A 43 -9.09 -0.37 6.79
CA GLN A 43 -10.45 -0.40 7.36
C GLN A 43 -10.84 0.92 8.04
N ASN A 44 -9.88 1.60 8.68
CA ASN A 44 -10.11 2.88 9.34
C ASN A 44 -10.20 4.07 8.39
N GLY A 45 -9.88 3.89 7.11
CA GLY A 45 -9.91 4.97 6.13
C GLY A 45 -8.83 4.88 5.06
N ARG A 46 -8.83 5.88 4.19
CA ARG A 46 -7.96 5.97 3.02
C ARG A 46 -6.82 6.94 3.27
N VAL A 47 -5.59 6.43 3.25
CA VAL A 47 -4.37 7.21 3.45
C VAL A 47 -3.73 7.48 2.09
N THR A 48 -3.75 8.72 1.65
CA THR A 48 -3.24 9.12 0.33
C THR A 48 -1.81 9.64 0.39
N GLY A 49 -1.06 9.55 -0.71
CA GLY A 49 0.26 10.16 -0.82
C GLY A 49 1.32 9.54 0.09
N ILE A 50 1.25 8.22 0.28
CA ILE A 50 2.31 7.45 0.91
C ILE A 50 3.39 7.18 -0.15
N SER A 51 4.65 7.36 0.22
CA SER A 51 5.76 6.95 -0.65
C SER A 51 5.93 5.44 -0.60
N HIS A 52 6.07 4.81 -1.76
CA HIS A 52 6.37 3.38 -1.90
C HIS A 52 7.54 2.88 -1.03
N LYS A 53 8.48 3.75 -0.63
CA LYS A 53 9.61 3.40 0.25
C LYS A 53 9.18 2.88 1.61
N TYR A 54 8.04 3.35 2.11
CA TYR A 54 7.46 2.91 3.38
C TYR A 54 6.49 1.75 3.21
N CYS A 55 6.10 1.43 1.98
CA CYS A 55 5.20 0.33 1.66
C CYS A 55 5.99 -0.97 1.47
N GLN A 56 5.57 -2.04 2.13
CA GLN A 56 5.98 -3.40 1.83
C GLN A 56 4.79 -4.17 1.32
N SER A 57 4.96 -4.84 0.18
CA SER A 57 3.96 -5.77 -0.36
C SER A 57 3.97 -7.02 0.50
N ILE A 58 2.87 -7.26 1.21
CA ILE A 58 2.67 -8.50 1.96
C ILE A 58 2.11 -9.54 1.02
N HIS A 59 1.02 -9.16 0.35
CA HIS A 59 0.27 -10.05 -0.50
C HIS A 59 0.18 -9.49 -1.90
N LYS A 60 0.81 -10.17 -2.83
CA LYS A 60 0.59 -9.94 -4.25
C LYS A 60 -0.71 -10.61 -4.64
N LYS A 61 -1.37 -10.14 -5.69
CA LYS A 61 -2.55 -10.76 -6.31
C LYS A 61 -2.24 -12.16 -6.91
N ASP A 62 -1.72 -13.08 -6.11
CA ASP A 62 -1.41 -14.47 -6.42
C ASP A 62 -2.52 -15.42 -5.93
N GLY A 63 -3.65 -14.89 -5.44
CA GLY A 63 -4.82 -15.69 -5.07
C GLY A 63 -4.81 -16.30 -3.67
N TYR A 64 -3.74 -16.15 -2.89
CA TYR A 64 -3.69 -16.61 -1.50
C TYR A 64 -4.31 -15.60 -0.53
N SER A 65 -5.57 -15.73 -0.16
CA SER A 65 -6.13 -14.91 0.92
C SER A 65 -5.44 -15.24 2.25
N TYR A 66 -4.47 -14.43 2.68
CA TYR A 66 -4.09 -14.41 4.10
C TYR A 66 -5.28 -13.85 4.86
N GLY A 67 -6.08 -14.74 5.44
CA GLY A 67 -7.11 -14.41 6.41
C GLY A 67 -6.43 -13.74 7.60
N PHE A 68 -6.74 -12.45 7.78
CA PHE A 68 -6.38 -11.66 8.96
C PHE A 68 -7.68 -11.13 9.54
#